data_AF-A0A1Y5EJK6-F1
#
_entry.id   AF-A0A1Y5EJK6-F1
#
_cell.length_a   1.000
_cell.length_b   1.000
_cell.length_c   1.000
_cell.angle_alpha   90.00
_cell.angle_beta   90.00
_cell.angle_gamma   90.00
#
_symmetry.space_group_name_H-M   'P 1'
#
loop_
_entity.id
_entity.type
_entity.pdbx_description
1 polymer ?
#
loop_
_entity_poly.entity_id
_entity_poly.type
_entity_poly.pdbx_seq_one_letter_code
_entity_poly.pdbx_strand_id
1 'polypeptide(L)'
;MSLLKKTLFIIGFFFFTALPLQANDKVWAPVAEQIILHIESAESHYQAGDLLTAKQFIIKAYFGVFEDRKMEAAMRQELGSKHTYQVERLFGNLRKAMTRGADAAEVTAIVESIRTEMRDGAIKLDQAGIPLNVFRVNQ
;
A
#
# COMPACT_ATOMS: atom_id res chain seq x y z
N MET A 1 -71.71 -3.43 -29.23
CA MET A 1 -71.62 -3.56 -27.76
C MET A 1 -70.68 -4.72 -27.46
N SER A 2 -69.37 -4.47 -27.42
CA SER A 2 -68.51 -4.63 -26.21
C SER A 2 -68.57 -6.05 -25.64
N LEU A 3 -67.51 -6.86 -25.60
CA LEU A 3 -66.29 -6.61 -24.84
C LEU A 3 -65.08 -7.43 -25.33
N LEU A 4 -64.02 -6.70 -25.67
CA LEU A 4 -62.61 -7.10 -25.61
C LEU A 4 -62.28 -7.44 -24.13
N LYS A 5 -61.45 -8.44 -23.78
CA LYS A 5 -60.00 -8.27 -23.54
C LYS A 5 -59.35 -9.57 -23.04
N LYS A 6 -58.47 -10.12 -23.90
CA LYS A 6 -57.10 -10.60 -23.65
C LYS A 6 -56.79 -11.17 -22.25
N THR A 7 -56.64 -12.48 -22.17
CA THR A 7 -55.94 -13.20 -21.09
C THR A 7 -54.48 -12.77 -21.05
N LEU A 8 -54.09 -12.11 -19.96
CA LEU A 8 -52.74 -11.61 -19.68
C LEU A 8 -51.87 -12.79 -19.22
N PHE A 9 -50.91 -13.21 -20.06
CA PHE A 9 -49.86 -14.14 -19.67
C PHE A 9 -48.78 -13.32 -18.95
N ILE A 10 -48.74 -13.38 -17.61
CA ILE A 10 -47.67 -12.74 -16.83
C ILE A 10 -46.44 -13.66 -16.92
N ILE A 11 -45.59 -13.40 -17.90
CA ILE A 11 -44.19 -13.88 -17.89
C ILE A 11 -43.47 -12.98 -16.90
N GLY A 12 -43.27 -13.46 -15.67
CA GLY A 12 -42.41 -12.82 -14.70
C GLY A 12 -40.97 -12.85 -15.21
N PHE A 13 -40.54 -11.78 -15.89
CA PHE A 13 -39.14 -11.57 -16.22
C PHE A 13 -38.42 -11.14 -14.94
N PHE A 14 -37.86 -12.10 -14.21
CA PHE A 14 -36.91 -11.82 -13.15
C PHE A 14 -35.65 -11.24 -13.80
N PHE A 15 -35.56 -9.92 -13.89
CA PHE A 15 -34.32 -9.21 -14.18
C PHE A 15 -33.40 -9.40 -12.97
N PHE A 16 -32.63 -10.49 -12.95
CA PHE A 16 -31.51 -10.62 -12.03
C PHE A 16 -30.39 -9.72 -12.57
N THR A 17 -30.39 -8.45 -12.16
CA THR A 17 -29.25 -7.57 -12.41
C THR A 17 -28.09 -8.12 -11.61
N ALA A 18 -27.15 -8.80 -12.26
CA ALA A 18 -25.84 -9.05 -11.69
C ALA A 18 -25.20 -7.69 -11.39
N LEU A 19 -25.12 -7.32 -10.12
CA LEU A 19 -24.27 -6.20 -9.71
C LEU A 19 -22.85 -6.57 -10.15
N PRO A 20 -22.17 -5.75 -10.97
CA PRO A 20 -20.76 -5.97 -11.19
C PRO A 20 -20.09 -5.87 -9.81
N LEU A 21 -19.50 -6.98 -9.36
CA LEU A 21 -18.47 -6.92 -8.33
C LEU A 21 -17.41 -5.98 -8.89
N GLN A 22 -17.37 -4.73 -8.42
CA GLN A 22 -16.23 -3.87 -8.67
C GLN A 22 -15.03 -4.61 -8.07
N ALA A 23 -14.24 -5.26 -8.94
CA ALA A 23 -12.93 -5.72 -8.57
C ALA A 23 -12.16 -4.47 -8.16
N ASN A 24 -11.96 -4.35 -6.86
CA ASN A 24 -11.12 -3.32 -6.31
C ASN A 24 -9.71 -3.74 -6.70
N ASP A 25 -9.21 -3.23 -7.82
CA ASP A 25 -7.87 -3.53 -8.28
C ASP A 25 -6.91 -3.20 -7.14
N LYS A 26 -6.10 -4.18 -6.73
CA LYS A 26 -5.12 -4.00 -5.66
C LYS A 26 -4.05 -3.03 -6.13
N VAL A 27 -4.21 -1.75 -5.84
CA VAL A 27 -3.35 -0.67 -6.33
C VAL A 27 -2.22 -0.33 -5.34
N TRP A 28 -2.40 -0.64 -4.05
CA TRP A 28 -1.41 -0.35 -3.01
C TRP A 28 -0.42 -1.48 -2.81
N ALA A 29 -0.83 -2.74 -3.00
CA ALA A 29 0.10 -3.89 -2.90
C ALA A 29 1.35 -3.73 -3.80
N PRO A 30 1.26 -3.33 -5.09
CA PRO A 30 2.45 -3.10 -5.91
C PRO A 30 3.33 -1.93 -5.43
N VAL A 31 2.75 -0.93 -4.77
CA VAL A 31 3.50 0.20 -4.19
C VAL A 31 4.28 -0.26 -2.96
N ALA A 32 3.64 -1.02 -2.07
CA ALA A 32 4.28 -1.62 -0.90
C ALA A 32 5.45 -2.52 -1.30
N GLU A 33 5.29 -3.40 -2.29
CA GLU A 33 6.38 -4.28 -2.72
C GLU A 33 7.55 -3.49 -3.34
N GLN A 34 7.31 -2.37 -4.02
CA GLN A 34 8.40 -1.49 -4.48
C GLN A 34 9.19 -0.86 -3.32
N ILE A 35 8.51 -0.45 -2.24
CA ILE A 35 9.17 0.05 -1.03
C ILE A 35 10.02 -1.07 -0.41
N ILE A 36 9.46 -2.27 -0.29
CA ILE A 36 10.13 -3.44 0.29
C ILE A 36 11.39 -3.79 -0.49
N LEU A 37 11.33 -3.81 -1.82
CA LEU A 37 12.51 -4.08 -2.67
C LEU A 37 13.64 -3.09 -2.44
N HIS A 38 13.34 -1.80 -2.24
CA HIS A 38 14.35 -0.81 -1.88
C HIS A 38 14.91 -1.04 -0.48
N ILE A 39 14.09 -1.43 0.49
CA ILE A 39 14.56 -1.73 1.86
C ILE A 39 15.43 -3.00 1.89
N GLU A 40 15.08 -4.04 1.14
CA GLU A 40 15.90 -5.24 0.97
C GLU A 40 17.22 -4.92 0.28
N SER A 41 17.21 -4.02 -0.71
CA SER A 41 18.45 -3.52 -1.33
C SER A 41 19.31 -2.76 -0.32
N ALA A 42 18.70 -1.96 0.55
CA ALA A 42 19.43 -1.27 1.61
C ALA A 42 20.12 -2.25 2.58
N GLU A 43 19.41 -3.30 3.00
CA GLU A 43 19.95 -4.36 3.83
C GLU A 43 21.13 -5.07 3.15
N SER A 44 20.96 -5.49 1.91
CA SER A 44 21.99 -6.19 1.13
C SER A 44 23.27 -5.36 1.00
N HIS A 45 23.14 -4.08 0.64
CA HIS A 45 24.30 -3.17 0.55
C HIS A 45 24.97 -2.95 1.91
N TYR A 46 24.19 -2.84 2.98
CA TYR A 46 24.75 -2.69 4.32
C TYR A 46 25.54 -3.94 4.75
N GLN A 47 25.01 -5.13 4.53
CA GLN A 47 25.68 -6.41 4.82
C GLN A 47 26.96 -6.59 3.98
N ALA A 48 27.02 -6.00 2.78
CA ALA A 48 28.23 -5.94 1.95
C ALA A 48 29.23 -4.85 2.37
N GLY A 49 28.95 -4.07 3.42
CA GLY A 49 29.80 -2.99 3.91
C GLY A 49 29.63 -1.65 3.18
N ASP A 50 28.69 -1.53 2.24
CA ASP A 50 28.41 -0.31 1.49
C ASP A 50 27.31 0.52 2.16
N LEU A 51 27.69 1.20 3.25
CA LEU A 51 26.77 2.06 4.01
C LEU A 51 26.21 3.23 3.20
N LEU A 52 26.97 3.77 2.24
CA LEU A 52 26.54 4.93 1.45
C LEU A 52 25.37 4.53 0.55
N THR A 53 25.52 3.45 -0.21
CA THR A 53 24.47 2.96 -1.10
C THR A 53 23.26 2.44 -0.30
N ALA A 54 23.50 1.77 0.83
CA ALA A 54 22.41 1.36 1.72
C ALA A 54 21.50 2.55 2.13
N LYS A 55 22.11 3.67 2.53
CA LYS A 55 21.36 4.90 2.88
C LYS A 55 20.59 5.50 1.69
N GLN A 56 21.15 5.44 0.48
CA GLN A 56 20.47 5.91 -0.72
C GLN A 56 19.21 5.08 -1.00
N PHE A 57 19.26 3.76 -0.79
CA PHE A 57 18.08 2.91 -0.94
C PHE A 57 17.00 3.18 0.10
N ILE A 58 17.36 3.48 1.35
CA ILE A 58 16.37 3.93 2.36
C ILE A 58 15.68 5.23 1.91
N ILE A 59 16.45 6.17 1.36
CA ILE A 59 15.93 7.44 0.82
C ILE A 59 14.97 7.19 -0.36
N LYS A 60 15.33 6.29 -1.28
CA LYS A 60 14.47 5.90 -2.41
C LYS A 60 13.17 5.24 -1.94
N ALA A 61 13.25 4.36 -0.95
CA ALA A 61 12.07 3.71 -0.36
C ALA A 61 11.12 4.75 0.25
N TYR A 62 11.65 5.68 1.06
CA TYR A 62 10.85 6.69 1.74
C TYR A 62 10.34 7.77 0.80
N PHE A 63 11.24 8.57 0.21
CA PHE A 63 10.83 9.73 -0.59
C PHE A 63 10.34 9.29 -1.97
N GLY A 64 11.10 8.43 -2.66
CA GLY A 64 10.82 8.06 -4.05
C GLY A 64 9.61 7.14 -4.25
N VAL A 65 9.14 6.47 -3.20
CA VAL A 65 7.97 5.58 -3.30
C VAL A 65 6.96 5.86 -2.20
N PHE A 66 7.29 5.72 -0.91
CA PHE A 66 6.32 5.86 0.17
C PHE A 66 5.61 7.23 0.17
N GLU A 67 6.37 8.32 0.03
CA GLU A 67 5.86 9.70 -0.04
C GLU A 67 5.39 10.07 -1.47
N ASP A 68 6.23 9.88 -2.49
CA ASP A 68 5.93 10.28 -3.87
C ASP A 68 4.71 9.55 -4.47
N ARG A 69 4.54 8.26 -4.16
CA ARG A 69 3.38 7.46 -4.58
C ARG A 69 2.17 7.61 -3.67
N LYS A 70 2.25 8.49 -2.66
CA LYS A 70 1.16 8.87 -1.74
C LYS A 70 0.65 7.75 -0.83
N MET A 71 1.45 6.70 -0.61
CA MET A 71 1.08 5.64 0.34
C MET A 71 1.11 6.16 1.78
N GLU A 72 2.06 7.03 2.11
CA GLU A 72 2.14 7.72 3.40
C GLU A 72 0.86 8.53 3.70
N ALA A 73 0.43 9.36 2.76
CA ALA A 73 -0.82 10.12 2.87
C ALA A 73 -2.06 9.21 2.99
N ALA A 74 -2.11 8.14 2.20
CA ALA A 74 -3.19 7.16 2.25
C ALA A 74 -3.26 6.44 3.61
N MET A 75 -2.13 5.95 4.12
CA MET A 75 -2.05 5.35 5.46
C MET A 75 -2.43 6.36 6.54
N ARG A 76 -2.04 7.63 6.41
CA ARG A 76 -2.40 8.66 7.39
C ARG A 76 -3.90 8.89 7.45
N GLN A 77 -4.56 8.94 6.29
CA GLN A 77 -5.99 9.14 6.18
C GLN A 77 -6.78 7.93 6.70
N GLU A 78 -6.38 6.72 6.32
CA GLU A 78 -7.16 5.50 6.60
C GLU A 78 -6.79 4.85 7.94
N LEU A 79 -5.50 4.80 8.27
CA LEU A 79 -4.97 4.10 9.45
C LEU A 79 -4.62 5.06 10.59
N GLY A 80 -4.66 6.36 10.32
CA GLY A 80 -4.43 7.42 11.27
C GLY A 80 -2.97 7.85 11.42
N SER A 81 -2.80 9.11 11.81
CA SER A 81 -1.49 9.77 11.98
C SER A 81 -0.58 9.09 12.98
N LYS A 82 -1.12 8.52 14.08
CA LYS A 82 -0.31 7.81 15.08
C LYS A 82 0.31 6.53 14.52
N HIS A 83 -0.43 5.80 13.69
CA HIS A 83 0.07 4.59 13.05
C HIS A 83 1.13 4.96 12.01
N THR A 84 0.82 5.89 11.11
CA THR A 84 1.74 6.33 10.05
C THR A 84 3.05 6.88 10.62
N TYR A 85 2.99 7.64 11.70
CA TYR A 85 4.19 8.11 12.41
C TYR A 85 5.08 6.95 12.92
N GLN A 86 4.50 5.86 13.40
CA GLN A 86 5.28 4.69 13.83
C GLN A 86 5.97 4.02 12.64
N VAL A 87 5.30 3.95 11.50
CA VAL A 87 5.86 3.44 10.24
C VAL A 87 7.00 4.34 9.75
N GLU A 88 6.82 5.66 9.71
CA GLU A 88 7.86 6.64 9.34
C GLU A 88 9.11 6.50 10.23
N ARG A 89 8.91 6.25 11.54
CA ARG A 89 10.00 6.01 12.48
C ARG A 89 10.82 4.77 12.15
N LEU A 90 10.26 3.73 11.55
CA LEU A 90 11.02 2.52 11.19
C LEU A 90 12.10 2.82 10.15
N PHE A 91 11.80 3.63 9.12
CA PHE A 91 12.81 4.09 8.15
C PHE A 91 13.95 4.87 8.82
N GLY A 92 13.59 5.78 9.73
CA GLY A 92 14.55 6.55 10.52
C GLY A 92 15.40 5.65 11.43
N ASN A 93 14.78 4.65 12.06
CA ASN A 93 15.46 3.68 12.92
C ASN A 93 16.44 2.82 12.12
N LEU A 94 16.04 2.35 10.92
CA LEU A 94 16.90 1.57 10.03
C LEU A 94 18.15 2.38 9.64
N ARG A 95 17.95 3.62 9.19
CA ARG A 95 19.07 4.52 8.86
C ARG A 95 20.00 4.73 10.06
N LYS A 96 19.45 4.93 11.25
CA LYS A 96 20.24 5.11 12.49
C LYS A 96 21.00 3.82 12.84
N ALA A 97 20.38 2.65 12.68
CA ALA A 97 21.00 1.34 12.90
C ALA A 97 22.20 1.11 12.02
N MET A 98 22.02 1.28 10.71
CA MET A 98 23.13 1.15 9.76
C MET A 98 24.23 2.20 10.02
N THR A 99 23.87 3.43 10.38
CA THR A 99 24.87 4.49 10.64
C THR A 99 25.76 4.20 11.84
N ARG A 100 25.20 3.58 12.90
CA ARG A 100 25.98 3.24 14.10
C ARG A 100 26.73 1.90 13.98
N GLY A 101 26.61 1.20 12.85
CA GLY A 101 27.23 -0.11 12.69
C GLY A 101 26.54 -1.23 13.46
N ALA A 102 25.19 -1.19 13.57
CA ALA A 102 24.42 -2.26 14.20
C ALA A 102 24.70 -3.64 13.55
N ASP A 103 24.59 -4.71 14.33
CA ASP A 103 24.75 -6.06 13.78
C ASP A 103 23.65 -6.43 12.77
N ALA A 104 23.89 -7.51 12.02
CA ALA A 104 22.97 -7.95 10.97
C ALA A 104 21.59 -8.32 11.53
N ALA A 105 21.51 -8.92 12.72
CA ALA A 105 20.25 -9.35 13.30
C ALA A 105 19.35 -8.16 13.66
N GLU A 106 19.93 -7.10 14.23
CA GLU A 106 19.18 -5.88 14.52
C GLU A 106 18.68 -5.20 13.24
N VAL A 107 19.51 -5.12 12.20
CA VAL A 107 19.10 -4.53 10.91
C VAL A 107 17.98 -5.33 10.26
N THR A 108 18.10 -6.66 10.19
CA THR A 108 17.08 -7.55 9.65
C THR A 108 15.76 -7.40 10.41
N ALA A 109 15.78 -7.30 11.74
CA ALA A 109 14.56 -7.11 12.53
C ALA A 109 13.79 -5.83 12.17
N ILE A 110 14.51 -4.72 11.92
CA ILE A 110 13.88 -3.47 11.49
C ILE A 110 13.35 -3.59 10.05
N VAL A 111 14.09 -4.25 9.15
CA VAL A 111 13.65 -4.52 7.77
C VAL A 111 12.36 -5.33 7.73
N GLU A 112 12.26 -6.40 8.51
CA GLU A 112 11.04 -7.21 8.60
C GLU A 112 9.86 -6.44 9.19
N SER A 113 10.13 -5.53 10.14
CA SER A 113 9.09 -4.63 10.67
C SER A 113 8.55 -3.71 9.56
N ILE A 114 9.43 -3.12 8.74
CA ILE A 114 9.00 -2.28 7.60
C ILE A 114 8.19 -3.12 6.60
N ARG A 115 8.67 -4.32 6.25
CA ARG A 115 7.99 -5.23 5.32
C ARG A 115 6.58 -5.56 5.79
N THR A 116 6.43 -5.87 7.07
CA THR A 116 5.13 -6.19 7.69
C THR A 116 4.18 -4.98 7.61
N GLU A 117 4.63 -3.80 8.05
CA GLU A 117 3.82 -2.58 8.02
C GLU A 117 3.42 -2.18 6.60
N MET A 118 4.29 -2.37 5.60
CA MET A 118 3.99 -2.09 4.20
C MET A 118 2.92 -3.04 3.64
N ARG A 119 3.03 -4.34 3.90
CA ARG A 119 2.04 -5.34 3.43
C ARG A 119 0.70 -5.16 4.11
N ASP A 120 0.70 -5.01 5.43
CA ASP A 120 -0.52 -4.81 6.20
C ASP A 120 -1.20 -3.48 5.84
N GLY A 121 -0.42 -2.43 5.66
CA GLY A 121 -0.90 -1.14 5.18
C GLY A 121 -1.55 -1.25 3.81
N ALA A 122 -0.87 -1.87 2.84
CA ALA A 122 -1.42 -2.08 1.51
C ALA A 122 -2.71 -2.90 1.50
N ILE A 123 -2.78 -3.99 2.28
CA ILE A 123 -3.99 -4.80 2.41
C ILE A 123 -5.16 -3.95 2.89
N LYS A 124 -4.97 -3.14 3.94
CA LYS A 124 -6.04 -2.29 4.48
C LYS A 124 -6.47 -1.21 3.49
N LEU A 125 -5.53 -0.56 2.82
CA LEU A 125 -5.83 0.46 1.82
C LEU A 125 -6.55 -0.11 0.59
N ASP A 126 -6.11 -1.28 0.11
CA ASP A 126 -6.78 -2.00 -0.98
C ASP A 126 -8.17 -2.48 -0.55
N GLN A 127 -8.36 -2.94 0.68
CA GLN A 127 -9.69 -3.31 1.20
C GLN A 127 -10.62 -2.10 1.36
N ALA A 128 -10.10 -0.95 1.75
CA ALA A 128 -10.84 0.31 1.84
C ALA A 128 -11.20 0.88 0.44
N GLY A 129 -10.57 0.38 -0.62
CA GLY A 129 -10.84 0.82 -1.99
C GLY A 129 -10.49 2.26 -2.27
N ILE A 130 -9.43 2.74 -1.62
CA ILE A 130 -8.92 4.08 -1.82
C ILE A 130 -8.13 4.09 -3.13
N PRO A 131 -8.58 4.78 -4.19
CA PRO A 131 -7.86 4.79 -5.44
C PRO A 131 -6.72 5.81 -5.42
N LEU A 132 -5.62 5.52 -6.14
CA LEU A 132 -4.42 6.38 -6.20
C LEU A 132 -4.70 7.82 -6.67
N ASN A 133 -5.75 8.02 -7.47
CA ASN A 133 -6.10 9.34 -8.00
C ASN A 133 -6.61 10.31 -6.93
N VAL A 134 -7.10 9.83 -5.78
CA VAL A 134 -7.53 10.70 -4.65
C VAL A 134 -6.39 11.56 -4.14
N PHE A 135 -5.14 11.09 -4.26
CA PHE A 135 -3.95 11.79 -3.79
C PHE A 135 -3.16 12.48 -4.90
N ARG A 136 -3.63 12.41 -6.16
CA ARG A 136 -3.03 13.18 -7.25
C ARG A 136 -3.47 14.64 -7.10
N VAL A 137 -2.53 15.54 -6.91
CA VAL A 137 -2.79 16.97 -7.10
C VAL A 137 -2.98 17.18 -8.60
N ASN A 138 -4.08 17.83 -9.01
CA ASN A 138 -4.32 18.21 -10.40
C ASN A 138 -3.06 18.93 -10.92
N GLN A 139 -2.31 18.27 -11.81
CA GLN A 139 -1.18 18.87 -12.51
C GLN A 139 -1.68 19.64 -13.72
#